data_AF-A0A8S3I9Q7-F1
#
_entry.id   AF-A0A8S3I9Q7-F1
#
_cell.length_a   1.000
_cell.length_b   1.000
_cell.length_c   1.000
_cell.angle_alpha   90.00
_cell.angle_beta   90.00
_cell.angle_gamma   90.00
#
_symmetry.space_group_name_H-M   'P 1'
#
loop_
_entity.id
_entity.type
_entity.pdbx_description
1 polymer ?
#
loop_
_entity_poly.entity_id
_entity_poly.type
_entity_poly.pdbx_seq_one_letter_code
_entity_poly.pdbx_strand_id
1 'polypeptide(L)'
;LLSETIKLQQEAIYEMLSTEVSYIRQILTMTDIFMTSINILKSSQRDGIFNDIDMDKLFSNIKDVLEGNLLFWKEILLPMRVKLQQTGLPMDPSDLKDGFMKFDIYFKPYLHYVLDQKASAEYFKQKFSRDDLFQHLITWIEANFTNRLSFSDLTIKPLQRLTRYKLLLEAIQKKTQETQQRNDLLEMVNRKANFA
;
A
#
# COMPACT_ATOMS: atom_id res chain seq x y z
N LEU A 1 12.22 -0.54 -32.77
CA LEU A 1 12.92 -0.94 -31.52
C LEU A 1 12.98 0.28 -30.60
N LEU A 2 12.51 0.18 -29.36
CA LEU A 2 12.60 1.30 -28.40
C LEU A 2 14.08 1.59 -28.09
N SER A 3 14.41 2.87 -27.91
CA SER A 3 15.75 3.27 -27.46
C SER A 3 16.03 2.72 -26.06
N GLU A 4 17.30 2.54 -25.74
CA GLU A 4 17.73 2.05 -24.42
C GLU A 4 17.21 2.94 -23.28
N THR A 5 17.24 4.25 -23.47
CA THR A 5 16.66 5.22 -22.54
C THR A 5 15.17 4.96 -22.28
N ILE A 6 14.38 4.76 -23.35
CA ILE A 6 12.93 4.53 -23.19
C ILE A 6 12.71 3.21 -22.45
N LYS A 7 13.50 2.16 -22.73
CA LYS A 7 13.38 0.89 -21.98
C LYS A 7 13.61 1.08 -20.48
N LEU A 8 14.68 1.79 -20.10
CA LEU A 8 14.99 2.08 -18.69
C LEU A 8 13.87 2.87 -18.01
N GLN A 9 13.29 3.86 -18.69
CA GLN A 9 12.16 4.63 -18.18
C GLN A 9 10.94 3.72 -17.95
N GLN A 10 10.60 2.88 -18.93
CA GLN A 10 9.46 1.96 -18.84
C GLN A 10 9.65 0.92 -17.72
N GLU A 11 10.87 0.42 -17.49
CA GLU A 11 11.19 -0.45 -16.35
C GLU A 11 10.94 0.24 -15.01
N ALA A 12 11.30 1.51 -14.86
CA ALA A 12 11.05 2.27 -13.63
C ALA A 12 9.55 2.54 -13.40
N ILE A 13 8.80 2.84 -14.46
CA ILE A 13 7.33 2.97 -14.37
C ILE A 13 6.72 1.61 -14.00
N TYR A 14 7.16 0.53 -14.63
CA TYR A 14 6.69 -0.82 -14.31
C TYR A 14 7.01 -1.23 -12.87
N GLU A 15 8.16 -0.83 -12.32
CA GLU A 15 8.47 -1.02 -10.89
C GLU A 15 7.42 -0.33 -10.00
N MET A 16 7.02 0.91 -10.32
CA MET A 16 5.97 1.61 -9.57
C MET A 16 4.64 0.83 -9.60
N LEU A 17 4.18 0.40 -10.78
CA LEU A 17 2.93 -0.33 -10.94
C LEU A 17 2.96 -1.68 -10.23
N SER A 18 4.00 -2.48 -10.48
CA SER A 18 4.13 -3.83 -9.92
C SER A 18 4.24 -3.81 -8.39
N THR A 19 4.98 -2.85 -7.85
CA THR A 19 5.09 -2.68 -6.39
C THR A 19 3.81 -2.13 -5.75
N GLU A 20 3.00 -1.34 -6.48
CA GLU A 20 1.66 -0.95 -6.01
C GLU A 20 0.74 -2.16 -5.88
N VAL A 21 0.67 -3.00 -6.91
CA VAL A 21 -0.14 -4.23 -6.87
C VAL A 21 0.30 -5.14 -5.72
N SER A 22 1.62 -5.30 -5.54
CA SER A 22 2.16 -6.10 -4.44
C SER A 22 1.76 -5.53 -3.07
N TYR A 23 1.82 -4.20 -2.91
CA TYR A 23 1.43 -3.53 -1.68
C TYR A 23 -0.07 -3.63 -1.40
N ILE A 24 -0.93 -3.36 -2.38
CA ILE A 24 -2.39 -3.51 -2.24
C ILE A 24 -2.74 -4.93 -1.82
N ARG A 25 -2.12 -5.95 -2.42
CA ARG A 25 -2.31 -7.36 -2.01
C ARG A 25 -1.93 -7.60 -0.56
N GLN A 26 -0.86 -6.99 -0.06
CA GLN A 26 -0.44 -7.12 1.33
C GLN A 26 -1.47 -6.49 2.29
N ILE A 27 -2.03 -5.33 1.94
CA ILE A 27 -3.10 -4.72 2.74
C ILE A 27 -4.38 -5.57 2.68
N LEU A 28 -4.72 -6.11 1.51
CA LEU A 28 -5.86 -7.03 1.38
C LEU A 28 -5.67 -8.26 2.26
N THR A 29 -4.46 -8.78 2.44
CA THR A 29 -4.23 -9.85 3.43
C THR A 29 -4.58 -9.40 4.86
N MET A 30 -4.29 -8.15 5.24
CA MET A 30 -4.69 -7.60 6.54
C MET A 30 -6.21 -7.50 6.70
N THR A 31 -6.93 -7.02 5.68
CA THR A 31 -8.38 -6.83 5.75
C THR A 31 -9.15 -8.14 5.54
N ASP A 32 -8.83 -8.89 4.51
CA ASP A 32 -9.66 -9.98 4.02
C ASP A 32 -9.35 -11.29 4.73
N ILE A 33 -8.12 -11.46 5.23
CA ILE A 33 -7.70 -12.66 5.97
C ILE A 33 -7.68 -12.37 7.46
N PHE A 34 -6.75 -11.53 7.96
CA PHE A 34 -6.60 -11.33 9.41
C PHE A 34 -7.87 -10.77 10.06
N MET A 35 -8.37 -9.64 9.56
CA MET A 35 -9.52 -8.98 10.16
C MET A 35 -10.80 -9.80 10.00
N THR A 36 -11.04 -10.41 8.83
CA THR A 36 -12.20 -11.29 8.62
C THR A 36 -12.15 -12.52 9.51
N SER A 37 -11.01 -13.21 9.62
CA SER A 37 -10.88 -14.40 10.48
C SER A 37 -11.17 -14.07 11.94
N ILE A 38 -10.64 -12.95 12.45
CA ILE A 38 -10.93 -12.51 13.82
C ILE A 38 -12.43 -12.19 13.98
N ASN A 39 -13.04 -11.46 13.04
CA ASN A 39 -14.47 -11.13 13.10
C ASN A 39 -15.38 -12.37 13.04
N ILE A 40 -15.03 -13.38 12.24
CA ILE A 40 -15.78 -14.64 12.18
C ILE A 40 -15.72 -15.36 13.54
N LEU A 41 -14.54 -15.42 14.15
CA LEU A 41 -14.37 -16.08 15.44
C LEU A 41 -15.06 -15.31 16.58
N LYS A 42 -15.03 -13.97 16.55
CA LYS A 42 -15.78 -13.10 17.46
C LYS A 42 -17.30 -13.29 17.37
N SER A 43 -17.82 -13.45 16.14
CA SER A 43 -19.27 -13.59 15.90
C SER A 43 -19.80 -15.01 16.11
N SER A 44 -18.91 -15.99 16.31
CA SER A 44 -19.30 -17.36 16.64
C SER A 44 -19.92 -17.42 18.04
N GLN A 45 -21.24 -17.61 18.10
CA GLN A 45 -22.04 -17.61 19.33
C GLN A 45 -21.68 -18.72 20.35
N ARG A 46 -20.84 -19.69 19.97
CA ARG A 46 -20.63 -20.90 20.78
C ARG A 46 -19.58 -20.74 21.87
N ASP A 47 -18.59 -19.85 21.72
CA ASP A 47 -17.39 -19.91 22.57
C ASP A 47 -16.91 -18.55 23.12
N GLY A 48 -17.49 -17.43 22.69
CA GLY A 48 -17.07 -16.08 23.14
C GLY A 48 -15.60 -15.73 22.84
N ILE A 49 -14.98 -16.50 21.93
CA ILE A 49 -13.57 -16.40 21.57
C ILE A 49 -13.30 -15.04 20.93
N PHE A 50 -12.24 -14.38 21.38
CA PHE A 50 -11.80 -13.06 20.88
C PHE A 50 -12.76 -11.90 21.11
N ASN A 51 -13.80 -12.05 21.93
CA ASN A 51 -14.71 -10.95 22.25
C ASN A 51 -13.99 -9.71 22.80
N ASP A 52 -12.90 -9.91 23.53
CA ASP A 52 -12.05 -8.87 24.12
C ASP A 52 -11.02 -8.27 23.13
N ILE A 53 -10.95 -8.76 21.88
CA ILE A 53 -10.13 -8.14 20.84
C ILE A 53 -10.74 -6.84 20.37
N ASP A 54 -9.99 -5.75 20.54
CA ASP A 54 -10.31 -4.42 20.06
C ASP A 54 -9.76 -4.26 18.64
N MET A 55 -10.68 -4.30 17.66
CA MET A 55 -10.32 -4.29 16.24
C MET A 55 -9.72 -2.96 15.80
N ASP A 56 -10.18 -1.86 16.38
CA ASP A 56 -9.70 -0.52 16.07
C ASP A 56 -8.27 -0.35 16.60
N LYS A 57 -7.98 -0.85 17.81
CA LYS A 57 -6.60 -0.87 18.30
C LYS A 57 -5.70 -1.78 17.49
N LEU A 58 -6.19 -2.92 16.99
CA LEU A 58 -5.35 -3.87 16.27
C LEU A 58 -5.03 -3.43 14.83
N PHE A 59 -5.99 -2.79 14.16
CA PHE A 59 -5.88 -2.48 12.73
C PHE A 59 -5.91 -0.99 12.39
N SER A 60 -6.21 -0.11 13.36
CA SER A 60 -6.47 1.32 13.14
C SER A 60 -7.42 1.50 11.94
N ASN A 61 -7.18 2.50 11.09
CA ASN A 61 -7.96 2.79 9.90
C ASN A 61 -7.40 2.13 8.62
N ILE A 62 -6.86 0.91 8.71
CA ILE A 62 -6.26 0.22 7.55
C ILE A 62 -7.21 0.07 6.35
N LYS A 63 -8.52 0.02 6.57
CA LYS A 63 -9.53 -0.01 5.49
C LYS A 63 -9.55 1.27 4.67
N ASP A 64 -9.46 2.43 5.34
CA ASP A 64 -9.42 3.72 4.67
C ASP A 64 -8.11 3.87 3.88
N VAL A 65 -7.00 3.36 4.43
CA VAL A 65 -5.72 3.26 3.73
C VAL A 65 -5.88 2.39 2.47
N LEU A 66 -6.49 1.21 2.57
CA LEU A 66 -6.74 0.33 1.42
C LEU A 66 -7.59 1.04 0.36
N GLU A 67 -8.68 1.70 0.75
CA GLU A 67 -9.56 2.42 -0.16
C GLU A 67 -8.81 3.51 -0.93
N GLY A 68 -8.00 4.33 -0.24
CA GLY A 68 -7.17 5.34 -0.89
C GLY A 68 -6.23 4.78 -1.95
N ASN A 69 -5.58 3.64 -1.66
CA ASN A 69 -4.69 2.98 -2.63
C ASN A 69 -5.45 2.34 -3.80
N LEU A 70 -6.63 1.76 -3.55
CA LEU A 70 -7.49 1.20 -4.60
C LEU A 70 -7.99 2.29 -5.55
N LEU A 71 -8.38 3.46 -5.01
CA LEU A 71 -8.75 4.63 -5.80
C LEU A 71 -7.57 5.12 -6.64
N PHE A 72 -6.39 5.30 -6.01
CA PHE A 72 -5.18 5.70 -6.73
C PHE A 72 -4.82 4.71 -7.85
N TRP A 73 -4.89 3.41 -7.58
CA TRP A 73 -4.69 2.37 -8.59
C TRP A 73 -5.69 2.49 -9.75
N LYS A 74 -6.99 2.56 -9.42
CA LYS A 74 -8.07 2.58 -10.41
C LYS A 74 -8.06 3.82 -11.28
N GLU A 75 -7.80 4.99 -10.70
CA GLU A 75 -7.91 6.28 -11.38
C GLU A 75 -6.63 6.69 -12.10
N ILE A 76 -5.46 6.23 -11.64
CA ILE A 76 -4.16 6.75 -12.12
C ILE A 76 -3.32 5.65 -12.78
N LEU A 77 -3.05 4.56 -12.07
CA LEU A 77 -2.09 3.55 -12.55
C LEU A 77 -2.70 2.57 -13.55
N LEU A 78 -3.94 2.16 -13.36
CA LEU A 78 -4.64 1.25 -14.26
C LEU A 78 -4.87 1.87 -15.64
N PRO A 79 -5.34 3.12 -15.79
CA PRO A 79 -5.53 3.75 -17.10
C PRO A 79 -4.23 3.82 -17.92
N MET A 80 -3.10 4.12 -17.29
CA MET A 80 -1.79 4.10 -17.94
C MET A 80 -1.46 2.72 -18.54
N ARG A 81 -1.70 1.64 -17.78
CA ARG A 81 -1.50 0.27 -18.26
C ARG A 81 -2.47 -0.10 -19.40
N VAL A 82 -3.73 0.33 -19.31
CA VAL A 82 -4.75 0.10 -20.34
C VAL A 82 -4.39 0.81 -21.64
N LYS A 83 -3.93 2.07 -21.57
CA LYS A 83 -3.46 2.85 -22.72
C LYS A 83 -2.31 2.14 -23.44
N LEU A 84 -1.34 1.61 -22.71
CA LEU A 84 -0.26 0.78 -23.27
C LEU A 84 -0.82 -0.45 -24.01
N GLN A 85 -1.75 -1.19 -23.38
CA GLN A 85 -2.33 -2.40 -23.98
C GLN A 85 -3.15 -2.12 -25.25
N GLN A 86 -3.86 -0.99 -25.30
CA GLN A 86 -4.73 -0.63 -26.41
C GLN A 86 -3.96 -0.02 -27.59
N THR A 87 -2.94 0.80 -27.31
CA THR A 87 -2.24 1.60 -28.34
C THR A 87 -0.87 1.03 -28.71
N GLY A 88 -0.27 0.21 -27.85
CA GLY A 88 1.12 -0.22 -27.98
C GLY A 88 2.15 0.88 -27.72
N LEU A 89 1.71 2.09 -27.37
CA LEU A 89 2.59 3.22 -27.08
C LEU A 89 3.20 3.07 -25.67
N PRO A 90 4.47 3.48 -25.48
CA PRO A 90 5.09 3.52 -24.14
C PRO A 90 4.25 4.34 -23.15
N MET A 91 4.28 3.93 -21.87
CA MET A 91 3.62 4.67 -20.80
C MET A 91 4.24 6.06 -20.64
N ASP A 92 3.41 7.09 -20.61
CA ASP A 92 3.84 8.47 -20.42
C ASP A 92 3.87 8.79 -18.92
N PRO A 93 5.02 9.11 -18.30
CA PRO A 93 5.07 9.45 -16.89
C PRO A 93 4.22 10.69 -16.54
N SER A 94 3.91 11.56 -17.50
CA SER A 94 3.03 12.72 -17.28
C SER A 94 1.59 12.30 -16.97
N ASP A 95 1.16 11.11 -17.42
CA ASP A 95 -0.17 10.56 -17.10
C ASP A 95 -0.33 10.31 -15.57
N LEU A 96 0.77 10.30 -14.79
CA LEU A 96 0.72 10.18 -13.32
C LEU A 96 0.40 11.50 -12.62
N LYS A 97 0.58 12.64 -13.30
CA LYS A 97 0.60 13.97 -12.68
C LYS A 97 -0.67 14.26 -11.90
N ASP A 98 -1.84 14.07 -12.54
CA ASP A 98 -3.14 14.37 -11.92
C ASP A 98 -3.35 13.63 -10.59
N GLY A 99 -2.85 12.39 -10.51
CA GLY A 99 -2.91 11.57 -9.31
C GLY A 99 -2.05 12.10 -8.19
N PHE A 100 -0.78 12.39 -8.50
CA PHE A 100 0.17 12.91 -7.51
C PHE A 100 -0.10 14.35 -7.11
N MET A 101 -0.79 15.14 -7.93
CA MET A 101 -1.24 16.48 -7.50
C MET A 101 -2.34 16.41 -6.44
N LYS A 102 -3.16 15.35 -6.47
CA LYS A 102 -4.20 15.02 -5.49
C LYS A 102 -3.73 14.04 -4.41
N PHE A 103 -2.42 13.93 -4.18
CA PHE A 103 -1.84 12.97 -3.26
C PHE A 103 -2.41 13.09 -1.83
N ASP A 104 -2.66 14.31 -1.38
CA ASP A 104 -3.30 14.59 -0.10
C ASP A 104 -4.75 14.11 0.02
N ILE A 105 -5.45 13.91 -1.09
CA ILE A 105 -6.81 13.35 -1.10
C ILE A 105 -6.72 11.84 -0.93
N TYR A 106 -5.94 11.15 -1.76
CA TYR A 106 -5.83 9.69 -1.74
C TYR A 106 -5.13 9.16 -0.48
N PHE A 107 -4.11 9.86 0.00
CA PHE A 107 -3.22 9.35 1.05
C PHE A 107 -3.49 9.96 2.43
N LYS A 108 -4.47 10.87 2.59
CA LYS A 108 -4.90 11.41 3.90
C LYS A 108 -5.05 10.35 5.01
N PRO A 109 -5.65 9.16 4.75
CA PRO A 109 -5.82 8.15 5.79
C PRO A 109 -4.53 7.67 6.43
N TYR A 110 -3.38 7.78 5.74
CA TYR A 110 -2.09 7.36 6.28
C TYR A 110 -1.66 8.20 7.49
N LEU A 111 -2.11 9.46 7.60
CA LEU A 111 -1.75 10.31 8.74
C LEU A 111 -2.29 9.71 10.05
N HIS A 112 -3.54 9.27 10.05
CA HIS A 112 -4.15 8.60 11.19
C HIS A 112 -3.48 7.24 11.46
N TYR A 113 -3.29 6.43 10.41
CA TYR A 113 -2.67 5.11 10.54
C TYR A 113 -1.27 5.17 11.17
N VAL A 114 -0.45 6.14 10.74
CA VAL A 114 0.92 6.32 11.23
C VAL A 114 0.93 6.82 12.68
N LEU A 115 -0.01 7.69 13.07
CA LEU A 115 -0.14 8.15 14.45
C LEU A 115 -0.50 7.01 15.40
N ASP A 116 -1.38 6.10 14.98
CA ASP A 116 -1.81 4.94 15.79
C ASP A 116 -0.81 3.80 15.82
N GLN A 117 0.14 3.75 14.87
CA GLN A 117 1.01 2.60 14.61
C GLN A 117 1.71 2.06 15.87
N LYS A 118 2.19 2.96 16.75
CA LYS A 118 2.85 2.56 18.00
C LYS A 118 1.87 1.89 18.96
N ALA A 119 0.70 2.51 19.18
CA ALA A 119 -0.31 1.98 20.08
C ALA A 119 -0.87 0.64 19.58
N SER A 120 -1.08 0.50 18.27
CA SER A 120 -1.51 -0.76 17.66
C SER A 120 -0.47 -1.87 17.80
N ALA A 121 0.81 -1.55 17.61
CA ALA A 121 1.89 -2.52 17.78
C ALA A 121 2.02 -2.99 19.25
N GLU A 122 1.87 -2.08 20.21
CA GLU A 122 1.88 -2.42 21.64
C GLU A 122 0.67 -3.29 22.03
N TYR A 123 -0.52 -2.95 21.53
CA TYR A 123 -1.72 -3.75 21.73
C TYR A 123 -1.57 -5.17 21.15
N PHE A 124 -1.11 -5.29 19.91
CA PHE A 124 -0.83 -6.57 19.28
C PHE A 124 0.16 -7.40 20.09
N LYS A 125 1.30 -6.80 20.48
CA LYS A 125 2.32 -7.50 21.27
C LYS A 125 1.76 -8.02 22.59
N GLN A 126 0.99 -7.21 23.31
CA GLN A 126 0.36 -7.62 24.55
C GLN A 126 -0.59 -8.79 24.33
N LYS A 127 -1.49 -8.70 23.34
CA LYS A 127 -2.48 -9.73 23.06
C LYS A 127 -1.84 -11.03 22.58
N PHE A 128 -0.89 -10.94 21.65
CA PHE A 128 -0.11 -12.07 21.14
C PHE A 128 0.67 -12.82 22.23
N SER A 129 1.14 -12.13 23.27
CA SER A 129 1.88 -12.76 24.37
C SER A 129 1.01 -13.41 25.46
N ARG A 130 -0.28 -13.10 25.51
CA ARG A 130 -1.17 -13.47 26.62
C ARG A 130 -2.31 -14.39 26.22
N ASP A 131 -2.63 -14.45 24.94
CA ASP A 131 -3.76 -15.20 24.40
C ASP A 131 -3.25 -16.24 23.41
N ASP A 132 -3.14 -17.48 23.89
CA ASP A 132 -2.65 -18.61 23.10
C ASP A 132 -3.50 -18.82 21.85
N LEU A 133 -4.83 -18.69 21.93
CA LEU A 133 -5.69 -18.88 20.75
C LEU A 133 -5.42 -17.81 19.70
N PHE A 134 -5.26 -16.56 20.13
CA PHE A 134 -4.91 -15.46 19.23
C PHE A 134 -3.54 -15.70 18.59
N GLN A 135 -2.56 -16.11 19.38
CA GLN A 135 -1.23 -16.47 18.88
C GLN A 135 -1.30 -17.57 17.81
N HIS A 136 -2.03 -18.66 18.08
CA HIS A 136 -2.20 -19.77 17.13
C HIS A 136 -2.86 -19.31 15.83
N LEU A 137 -3.91 -18.49 15.91
CA LEU A 137 -4.56 -17.93 14.72
C LEU A 137 -3.57 -17.12 13.89
N ILE A 138 -2.87 -16.17 14.52
CA ILE A 138 -1.95 -15.28 13.81
C ILE A 138 -0.83 -16.09 13.15
N THR A 139 -0.19 -17.02 13.88
CA THR A 139 0.87 -17.88 13.33
C THR A 139 0.35 -18.77 12.21
N TRP A 140 -0.87 -19.29 12.31
CA TRP A 140 -1.49 -20.07 11.23
C TRP A 140 -1.71 -19.21 9.97
N ILE A 141 -2.17 -17.97 10.12
CA ILE A 141 -2.34 -17.06 8.99
C ILE A 141 -0.99 -16.74 8.35
N GLU A 142 0.03 -16.40 9.15
CA GLU A 142 1.39 -16.08 8.68
C GLU A 142 2.03 -17.24 7.88
N ALA A 143 1.78 -18.48 8.31
CA ALA A 143 2.30 -19.67 7.63
C ALA A 143 1.65 -19.91 6.26
N ASN A 144 0.39 -19.49 6.07
CA ASN A 144 -0.42 -19.91 4.92
C ASN A 144 -0.75 -18.78 3.92
N PHE A 145 -0.80 -17.51 4.34
CA PHE A 145 -1.40 -16.44 3.53
C PHE A 145 -0.53 -15.19 3.32
N THR A 146 0.59 -15.05 4.05
CA THR A 146 1.35 -13.78 4.06
C THR A 146 2.65 -13.80 3.26
N ASN A 147 2.94 -14.89 2.54
CA ASN A 147 4.24 -15.13 1.89
C ASN A 147 5.43 -14.95 2.87
N ARG A 148 5.29 -15.49 4.10
CA ARG A 148 6.30 -15.44 5.19
C ARG A 148 6.50 -14.07 5.83
N LEU A 149 5.62 -13.10 5.60
CA LEU A 149 5.61 -11.85 6.35
C LEU A 149 4.88 -12.05 7.67
N SER A 150 5.45 -11.53 8.77
CA SER A 150 4.71 -11.47 10.03
C SER A 150 3.60 -10.42 9.99
N PHE A 151 2.64 -10.51 10.90
CA PHE A 151 1.64 -9.46 11.12
C PHE A 151 2.31 -8.11 11.40
N SER A 152 3.36 -8.11 12.23
CA SER A 152 4.18 -6.93 12.50
C SER A 152 4.80 -6.35 11.23
N ASP A 153 5.35 -7.18 10.34
CA ASP A 153 5.91 -6.71 9.06
C ASP A 153 4.86 -6.05 8.16
N LEU A 154 3.65 -6.61 8.14
CA LEU A 154 2.52 -6.09 7.35
C LEU A 154 2.05 -4.73 7.88
N THR A 155 1.95 -4.56 9.20
CA THR A 155 1.51 -3.28 9.80
C THR A 155 2.46 -2.10 9.54
N ILE A 156 3.73 -2.36 9.23
CA ILE A 156 4.70 -1.30 8.89
C ILE A 156 4.64 -0.93 7.39
N LYS A 157 4.02 -1.77 6.54
CA LYS A 157 3.97 -1.55 5.08
C LYS A 157 3.38 -0.21 4.66
N PRO A 158 2.30 0.33 5.28
CA PRO A 158 1.79 1.65 4.90
C PRO A 158 2.82 2.76 5.05
N LEU A 159 3.54 2.83 6.16
CA LEU A 159 4.61 3.81 6.34
C LEU A 159 5.73 3.62 5.31
N GLN A 160 6.13 2.37 5.05
CA GLN A 160 7.13 2.06 4.03
C GLN A 160 6.67 2.50 2.63
N ARG A 161 5.41 2.23 2.25
CA ARG A 161 4.88 2.61 0.93
C ARG A 161 4.86 4.13 0.78
N LEU A 162 4.37 4.83 1.79
CA LEU A 162 4.26 6.29 1.76
C LEU A 162 5.62 6.97 1.51
N THR A 163 6.68 6.46 2.15
CA THR A 163 8.04 6.97 1.92
C THR A 163 8.61 6.58 0.55
N ARG A 164 8.23 5.40 0.03
CA ARG A 164 8.75 4.84 -1.22
C ARG A 164 8.31 5.59 -2.48
N TYR A 165 7.14 6.25 -2.49
CA TYR A 165 6.68 7.01 -3.66
C TYR A 165 7.69 8.06 -4.15
N LYS A 166 8.37 8.75 -3.22
CA LYS A 166 9.43 9.71 -3.57
C LYS A 166 10.52 9.05 -4.41
N LEU A 167 11.02 7.91 -3.93
CA LEU A 167 12.12 7.18 -4.56
C LEU A 167 11.73 6.62 -5.93
N LEU A 168 10.48 6.16 -6.08
CA LEU A 168 9.97 5.68 -7.36
C LEU A 168 9.86 6.82 -8.39
N LEU A 169 9.31 7.97 -8.00
CA LEU A 169 9.23 9.16 -8.87
C LEU A 169 10.63 9.66 -9.28
N GLU A 170 11.57 9.76 -8.33
CA GLU A 170 12.95 10.13 -8.61
C GLU A 170 13.65 9.13 -9.54
N ALA A 171 13.38 7.83 -9.39
CA ALA A 171 13.93 6.79 -10.25
C ALA A 171 13.40 6.91 -11.70
N ILE A 172 12.11 7.22 -11.88
CA ILE A 172 11.53 7.50 -13.19
C ILE A 172 12.16 8.77 -13.77
N GLN A 173 12.21 9.86 -13.00
CA GLN A 173 12.75 11.15 -13.45
C GLN A 173 14.20 11.06 -13.94
N LYS A 174 15.06 10.33 -13.20
CA LYS A 174 16.45 10.10 -13.60
C LYS A 174 16.60 9.43 -14.96
N LYS A 175 15.60 8.64 -15.38
CA LYS A 175 15.58 7.87 -16.64
C LYS A 175 14.73 8.53 -17.73
N THR A 176 14.11 9.67 -17.44
CA THR A 176 13.33 10.49 -18.39
C THR A 176 14.24 11.52 -19.05
N GLN A 177 14.24 11.58 -20.39
CA GLN A 177 14.99 12.59 -21.16
C GLN A 177 14.14 13.80 -21.55
N GLU A 178 12.84 13.60 -21.82
CA GLU A 178 11.96 14.66 -22.29
C GLU A 178 11.73 15.68 -21.16
N THR A 179 11.89 16.97 -21.49
CA THR A 179 11.96 18.07 -20.51
C THR A 179 10.63 18.27 -19.79
N GLN A 180 9.50 18.23 -20.51
CA GLN A 180 8.17 18.41 -19.92
C GLN A 180 7.87 17.29 -18.90
N GLN A 181 8.09 16.04 -19.28
CA GLN A 181 7.95 14.87 -18.41
C GLN A 181 8.83 14.96 -17.15
N ARG A 182 10.08 15.46 -17.29
CA ARG A 182 10.97 15.67 -16.15
C ARG A 182 10.46 16.74 -15.19
N ASN A 183 9.89 17.81 -15.72
CA ASN A 183 9.30 18.90 -14.93
C ASN A 183 8.04 18.43 -14.20
N ASP A 184 7.18 17.69 -14.89
CA ASP A 184 5.99 17.09 -14.28
C ASP A 184 6.37 16.14 -13.13
N LEU A 185 7.38 15.29 -13.32
CA LEU A 185 7.89 14.42 -12.25
C LEU A 185 8.50 15.20 -11.08
N LEU A 186 9.17 16.33 -11.35
CA LEU A 186 9.70 17.18 -10.29
C LEU A 186 8.57 17.79 -9.43
N GLU A 187 7.50 18.27 -10.08
CA GLU A 187 6.31 18.77 -9.38
C GLU A 187 5.68 17.67 -8.50
N MET A 188 5.55 16.45 -9.01
CA MET A 188 5.04 15.31 -8.25
C MET A 188 5.92 14.98 -7.02
N VAL A 189 7.25 14.99 -7.18
CA VAL A 189 8.20 14.76 -6.07
C VAL A 189 8.04 15.84 -5.00
N ASN A 190 7.93 17.10 -5.40
CA ASN A 190 7.74 18.22 -4.49
C ASN A 190 6.39 18.14 -3.78
N ARG A 191 5.32 17.81 -4.50
CA ARG A 191 3.98 17.64 -3.90
C ARG A 191 3.98 16.55 -2.84
N LYS A 192 4.60 15.40 -3.11
CA LYS A 192 4.74 14.32 -2.13
C LYS A 192 5.63 14.72 -0.95
N ALA A 193 6.69 15.51 -1.17
CA ALA A 193 7.56 15.97 -0.09
C ALA A 193 6.81 16.87 0.91
N ASN A 194 5.84 17.64 0.43
CA ASN A 194 4.97 18.51 1.24
C ASN A 194 3.83 17.77 1.94
N PHE A 195 3.67 16.45 1.73
CA PHE A 195 2.66 15.62 2.42
C PHE A 195 3.16 15.08 3.78
N ALA A 196 4.39 15.42 4.19
CA ALA A 196 5.00 14.97 5.45
C ALA A 196 4.61 15.87 6.63
#